data_AF-A0A5C7X1W4-F1
#
_entry.id   AF-A0A5C7X1W4-F1
#
_cell.length_a   1.000
_cell.length_b   1.000
_cell.length_c   1.000
_cell.angle_alpha   90.00
_cell.angle_beta   90.00
_cell.angle_gamma   90.00
#
_symmetry.space_group_name_H-M   'P 1'
#
loop_
_entity.id
_entity.type
_entity.pdbx_description
1 polymer ?
#
loop_
_entity_poly.entity_id
_entity_poly.type
_entity_poly.pdbx_seq_one_letter_code
_entity_poly.pdbx_strand_id
1 'polypeptide(L)'
;PDAEKNSPYECGFEAFEDARMKFDVRYYLVAILFILFDLEIAFLFPWAVVIQEIGSAGFWAMMVFLFVLVVGFIFEWMKGALEWD
;
A
#
# COMPACT_ATOMS: atom_id res chain seq x y z
N PRO A 1 28.68 29.94 -0.94
CA PRO A 1 27.37 29.71 -1.61
C PRO A 1 26.58 31.02 -1.64
N ASP A 2 26.21 31.43 -2.83
CA ASP A 2 25.37 32.57 -3.18
C ASP A 2 23.88 32.27 -2.86
N ALA A 3 23.11 33.30 -2.51
CA ALA A 3 21.74 33.15 -2.00
C ALA A 3 20.81 32.46 -3.00
N GLU A 4 20.93 32.81 -4.28
CA GLU A 4 20.18 32.21 -5.39
C GLU A 4 20.42 30.70 -5.53
N LYS A 5 21.65 30.23 -5.28
CA LYS A 5 21.98 28.80 -5.34
C LYS A 5 21.27 27.96 -4.28
N ASN A 6 20.91 28.58 -3.16
CA ASN A 6 20.17 27.93 -2.07
C ASN A 6 18.66 28.17 -2.16
N SER A 7 18.19 28.86 -3.20
CA SER A 7 16.77 29.14 -3.41
C SER A 7 16.09 27.98 -4.18
N PRO A 8 14.79 27.73 -3.94
CA PRO A 8 14.01 26.78 -4.74
C PRO A 8 13.94 27.18 -6.22
N TYR A 9 13.97 26.19 -7.11
CA TYR A 9 13.83 26.43 -8.54
C TYR A 9 12.36 26.70 -8.91
N GLU A 10 12.06 27.93 -9.30
CA GLU A 10 10.69 28.40 -9.62
C GLU A 10 10.59 28.98 -11.04
N CYS A 11 11.39 28.48 -11.99
CA CYS A 11 11.39 28.92 -13.40
C CYS A 11 11.46 30.46 -13.60
N GLY A 12 12.12 31.19 -12.69
CA GLY A 12 12.28 32.66 -12.78
C GLY A 12 11.20 33.48 -12.08
N PHE A 13 10.30 32.84 -11.33
CA PHE A 13 9.30 33.48 -10.47
C PHE A 13 9.70 33.43 -8.99
N GLU A 14 9.18 34.34 -8.16
CA GLU A 14 9.28 34.19 -6.71
C GLU A 14 8.43 32.99 -6.27
N ALA A 15 8.84 32.27 -5.22
CA ALA A 15 8.08 31.13 -4.71
C ALA A 15 6.67 31.59 -4.29
N PHE A 16 5.65 31.19 -5.07
CA PHE A 16 4.26 31.54 -4.81
C PHE A 16 3.59 30.45 -3.97
N GLU A 17 2.91 30.89 -2.91
CA GLU A 17 1.97 30.13 -2.06
C GLU A 17 2.53 28.93 -1.24
N ASP A 18 1.64 28.36 -0.40
CA ASP A 18 1.92 27.30 0.58
C ASP A 18 2.28 25.98 -0.12
N ALA A 19 3.36 25.32 0.30
CA ALA A 19 3.86 24.06 -0.29
C ALA A 19 2.92 22.84 -0.06
N ARG A 20 1.74 23.05 0.52
CA ARG A 20 0.77 22.02 0.86
C ARG A 20 -0.27 21.87 -0.25
N MET A 21 -0.11 20.84 -1.07
CA MET A 21 -1.14 20.44 -2.03
C MET A 21 -2.19 19.55 -1.37
N LYS A 22 -3.45 19.67 -1.82
CA LYS A 22 -4.48 18.69 -1.50
C LYS A 22 -4.15 17.40 -2.24
N PHE A 23 -3.65 16.42 -1.50
CA PHE A 23 -3.37 15.10 -2.05
C PHE A 23 -4.66 14.30 -2.21
N ASP A 24 -4.72 13.53 -3.29
CA ASP A 24 -5.83 12.64 -3.54
C ASP A 24 -5.82 11.47 -2.55
N VAL A 25 -7.00 11.07 -2.07
CA VAL A 25 -7.17 9.93 -1.15
C VAL A 25 -6.67 8.63 -1.79
N ARG A 26 -6.66 8.54 -3.12
CA ARG A 26 -6.15 7.40 -3.89
C ARG A 26 -4.73 6.96 -3.50
N TYR A 27 -3.83 7.91 -3.23
CA TYR A 27 -2.46 7.58 -2.80
C TYR A 27 -2.41 6.86 -1.45
N TYR A 28 -3.31 7.22 -0.53
CA TYR A 28 -3.43 6.55 0.76
C TYR A 28 -4.00 5.14 0.61
N LEU A 29 -4.98 4.94 -0.27
CA LEU A 29 -5.57 3.61 -0.51
C LEU A 29 -4.52 2.64 -1.05
N VAL A 30 -3.70 3.06 -2.01
CA VAL A 30 -2.60 2.24 -2.53
C VAL A 30 -1.57 1.93 -1.44
N ALA A 31 -1.22 2.90 -0.58
CA ALA A 31 -0.28 2.66 0.51
C ALA A 31 -0.81 1.66 1.55
N ILE A 32 -2.09 1.77 1.92
CA ILE A 32 -2.74 0.84 2.86
C ILE A 32 -2.81 -0.57 2.26
N LEU A 33 -3.21 -0.68 1.00
CA LEU A 33 -3.25 -1.96 0.29
C LEU A 33 -1.86 -2.61 0.21
N PHE A 34 -0.82 -1.82 -0.08
CA PHE A 34 0.56 -2.30 -0.07
C PHE A 34 0.97 -2.85 1.31
N ILE A 35 0.64 -2.15 2.40
CA ILE A 35 0.91 -2.61 3.77
C ILE A 35 0.17 -3.92 4.07
N LEU A 36 -1.09 -4.04 3.65
CA LEU A 36 -1.88 -5.26 3.86
C LEU A 36 -1.29 -6.46 3.09
N PHE A 37 -0.88 -6.25 1.84
CA PHE A 37 -0.26 -7.30 1.03
C PHE A 37 1.13 -7.70 1.56
N ASP A 38 1.93 -6.74 2.02
CA ASP A 38 3.22 -7.04 2.65
C ASP A 38 3.04 -7.90 3.92
N LEU A 39 2.04 -7.56 4.73
CA LEU A 39 1.67 -8.34 5.92
C LEU A 39 1.16 -9.74 5.55
N GLU A 40 0.37 -9.89 4.48
CA GLU A 40 -0.06 -11.18 3.97
C GLU A 40 1.14 -12.09 3.67
N ILE A 41 2.12 -11.57 2.93
CA ILE A 41 3.34 -12.31 2.58
C ILE A 41 4.17 -12.63 3.83
N ALA A 42 4.27 -11.70 4.78
CA ALA A 42 4.97 -11.92 6.05
C ALA A 42 4.39 -13.09 6.87
N PHE A 43 3.08 -13.34 6.79
CA PHE A 43 2.44 -14.52 7.40
C PHE A 43 2.52 -15.78 6.53
N LEU A 44 2.49 -15.62 5.20
CA LEU A 44 2.51 -16.74 4.26
C LEU A 44 3.86 -17.47 4.24
N PHE A 45 4.97 -16.74 4.37
CA PHE A 45 6.32 -17.31 4.39
C PHE A 45 6.55 -18.34 5.52
N PRO A 46 6.40 -17.99 6.81
CA PRO A 46 6.65 -18.94 7.89
C PRO A 46 5.67 -20.12 7.82
N TRP A 47 4.41 -19.89 7.45
CA TRP A 47 3.44 -20.95 7.23
C TRP A 47 3.88 -21.93 6.13
N ALA A 48 4.34 -21.43 4.98
CA ALA A 48 4.81 -22.25 3.88
C ALA A 48 6.03 -23.11 4.27
N VAL A 49 6.91 -22.59 5.11
CA VAL A 49 8.08 -23.31 5.63
C VAL A 49 7.67 -24.47 6.54
N VAL A 50 6.67 -24.28 7.42
CA VAL A 50 6.31 -25.29 8.44
C VAL A 50 5.06 -26.11 8.09
N ILE A 51 4.47 -25.94 6.90
CA ILE A 51 3.17 -26.54 6.51
C ILE A 51 3.07 -28.05 6.75
N GLN A 52 4.18 -28.78 6.63
CA GLN A 52 4.23 -30.22 6.87
C GLN A 52 4.11 -30.58 8.36
N GLU A 53 4.47 -29.68 9.28
CA GLU A 53 4.47 -29.89 10.74
C GLU A 53 3.12 -29.51 11.38
N ILE A 54 2.47 -28.45 10.89
CA ILE A 54 1.18 -27.94 11.41
C ILE A 54 -0.04 -28.76 10.98
N GLY A 55 0.11 -29.66 10.00
CA GLY A 55 -0.95 -30.55 9.53
C GLY A 55 -2.15 -29.83 8.90
N SER A 56 -3.27 -30.56 8.77
CA SER A 56 -4.47 -30.08 8.06
C SER A 56 -5.15 -28.87 8.70
N ALA A 57 -5.04 -28.71 10.03
CA ALA A 57 -5.57 -27.56 10.74
C ALA A 57 -4.85 -26.26 10.33
N GLY A 58 -3.51 -26.29 10.26
CA GLY A 58 -2.71 -25.15 9.82
C GLY A 58 -2.94 -24.80 8.35
N PHE A 59 -3.22 -25.80 7.51
CA PHE A 59 -3.62 -25.56 6.12
C PHE A 59 -4.95 -24.80 6.03
N TRP A 60 -6.00 -25.29 6.70
CA TRP A 60 -7.32 -24.64 6.67
C TRP A 60 -7.32 -23.26 7.32
N ALA A 61 -6.54 -23.06 8.39
CA ALA A 61 -6.40 -21.74 9.00
C ALA A 61 -5.84 -20.70 8.01
N MET A 62 -4.80 -21.06 7.25
CA MET A 62 -4.26 -20.16 6.22
C MET A 62 -5.23 -19.96 5.06
N MET A 63 -6.00 -20.98 4.68
CA MET A 63 -7.01 -20.84 3.63
C MET A 63 -8.13 -19.86 4.01
N VAL A 64 -8.58 -19.89 5.26
CA VAL A 64 -9.55 -18.90 5.76
C VAL A 64 -8.93 -17.50 5.79
N PHE A 65 -7.68 -17.37 6.24
CA PHE A 65 -6.97 -16.09 6.24
C PHE A 65 -6.88 -15.47 4.84
N LEU A 66 -6.41 -16.24 3.85
CA LEU A 66 -6.32 -15.78 2.46
C LEU A 66 -7.69 -15.48 1.86
N PHE A 67 -8.71 -16.28 2.17
CA PHE A 67 -10.06 -16.02 1.69
C PHE A 67 -10.59 -14.66 2.16
N VAL A 68 -10.41 -14.31 3.45
CA VAL A 68 -10.83 -13.02 3.99
C VAL A 68 -10.12 -11.86 3.28
N LEU A 69 -8.82 -11.97 3.04
CA LEU A 69 -8.05 -10.94 2.35
C LEU A 69 -8.47 -10.78 0.88
N VAL A 70 -8.66 -11.89 0.16
CA VAL A 70 -9.14 -11.87 -1.23
C VAL A 70 -10.52 -11.24 -1.34
N VAL A 71 -11.44 -11.54 -0.40
CA VAL A 71 -12.77 -10.89 -0.37
C VAL A 71 -12.64 -9.39 -0.13
N GLY A 72 -11.76 -8.96 0.79
CA GLY A 72 -11.47 -7.55 1.02
C GLY A 72 -10.93 -6.86 -0.23
N PHE A 73 -9.97 -7.49 -0.90
CA PHE A 73 -9.37 -6.99 -2.14
C PHE A 73 -10.40 -6.85 -3.27
N ILE A 74 -11.25 -7.86 -3.47
CA ILE A 74 -12.33 -7.80 -4.47
C ILE A 74 -13.28 -6.64 -4.17
N PHE A 75 -13.62 -6.41 -2.90
CA PHE A 75 -14.49 -5.30 -2.51
C PHE A 75 -13.86 -3.93 -2.83
N GLU A 76 -12.57 -3.75 -2.56
CA GLU A 76 -11.84 -2.52 -2.90
C GLU A 76 -11.77 -2.31 -4.41
N TRP A 77 -11.51 -3.38 -5.17
CA TRP A 77 -11.51 -3.36 -6.64
C TRP A 77 -12.87 -2.92 -7.18
N MET A 78 -13.96 -3.53 -6.72
CA MET A 78 -15.32 -3.20 -7.16
C MET A 78 -15.72 -1.76 -6.82
N LYS A 79 -15.11 -1.15 -5.80
CA LYS A 79 -15.33 0.26 -5.44
C LYS A 79 -14.54 1.24 -6.31
N GLY A 80 -13.72 0.78 -7.24
CA GLY A 80 -12.91 1.65 -8.10
C GLY A 80 -11.76 2.33 -7.35
N ALA A 81 -11.37 1.83 -6.16
CA ALA A 81 -10.27 2.39 -5.38
C ALA A 81 -8.91 2.29 -6.10
N LEU A 82 -8.83 1.43 -7.11
CA LEU A 82 -7.63 1.11 -7.90
C LEU A 82 -7.64 1.75 -9.30
N GLU A 83 -8.73 2.42 -9.70
CA GLU A 83 -8.85 3.00 -11.04
C GLU A 83 -8.14 4.38 -11.12
N TRP A 84 -7.46 4.60 -12.25
CA TRP A 84 -6.67 5.80 -12.55
C TRP A 84 -7.21 6.47 -13.82
N ASP A 85 -8.35 7.14 -13.66
CA ASP A 85 -8.84 8.19 -14.58
C ASP A 85 -8.90 9.55 -13.85
#